data_AF-A0A085Z7W4-F1
#
_entry.id   AF-A0A085Z7W4-F1
#
_cell.length_a   1.000
_cell.length_b   1.000
_cell.length_c   1.000
_cell.angle_alpha   90.00
_cell.angle_beta   90.00
_cell.angle_gamma   90.00
#
_symmetry.space_group_name_H-M   'P 1'
#
loop_
_entity.id
_entity.type
_entity.pdbx_description
1 polymer ?
#
loop_
_entity_poly.entity_id
_entity_poly.type
_entity_poly.pdbx_seq_one_letter_code
_entity_poly.pdbx_strand_id
1 'polypeptide(L)'
;MDKQMLRLKNLIDQYLYKSKEDIAKVFAKPLKKSDGYAWSYREFSLGLFTYETIFIFDEDIVVDIVICKYFLWIEVRNTFYFEGQKPEYRRIDLW
;
A
#
# COMPACT_ATOMS: atom_id res chain seq x y z
N MET A 1 -0.04 18.90 -4.12
CA MET A 1 -0.01 17.61 -3.41
C MET A 1 0.88 16.65 -4.19
N ASP A 2 1.83 15.98 -3.53
CA ASP A 2 2.73 15.01 -4.18
C ASP A 2 1.92 13.87 -4.84
N LYS A 3 2.31 13.41 -6.04
CA LYS A 3 1.57 12.38 -6.79
C LYS A 3 1.37 11.09 -6.00
N GLN A 4 2.30 10.74 -5.12
CA GLN A 4 2.17 9.55 -4.27
C GLN A 4 1.22 9.77 -3.11
N MET A 5 1.18 10.98 -2.54
CA MET A 5 0.18 11.33 -1.53
C MET A 5 -1.22 11.29 -2.10
N LEU A 6 -1.42 11.77 -3.34
CA LEU A 6 -2.71 11.65 -4.02
C LEU A 6 -3.08 10.19 -4.28
N ARG A 7 -2.12 9.36 -4.69
CA ARG A 7 -2.33 7.93 -4.90
C ARG A 7 -2.73 7.22 -3.60
N LEU A 8 -2.01 7.49 -2.51
CA LEU A 8 -2.33 6.93 -1.20
C LEU A 8 -3.71 7.38 -0.72
N LYS A 9 -4.02 8.68 -0.84
CA LYS A 9 -5.35 9.20 -0.52
C LYS A 9 -6.45 8.47 -1.29
N ASN A 10 -6.27 8.27 -2.59
CA ASN A 10 -7.25 7.54 -3.40
C ASN A 10 -7.40 6.08 -2.95
N LEU A 11 -6.31 5.41 -2.57
CA LEU A 11 -6.37 4.05 -2.04
C LEU A 11 -7.10 4.00 -0.69
N ILE A 12 -6.83 4.94 0.21
CA ILE A 12 -7.52 5.06 1.50
C ILE A 12 -9.02 5.29 1.28
N ASP A 13 -9.37 6.30 0.49
CA ASP A 13 -10.76 6.66 0.22
C ASP A 13 -11.56 5.51 -0.42
N GLN A 14 -10.89 4.63 -1.18
CA GLN A 14 -11.53 3.51 -1.87
C GLN A 14 -11.57 2.22 -1.05
N TYR A 15 -10.51 1.92 -0.31
CA TYR A 15 -10.25 0.58 0.22
C TYR A 15 -10.13 0.50 1.74
N LEU A 16 -10.02 1.61 2.46
CA LEU A 16 -10.08 1.56 3.92
C LEU A 16 -11.43 0.99 4.36
N TYR A 17 -11.42 0.14 5.39
CA TYR A 17 -12.58 -0.59 5.91
C TYR A 17 -13.23 -1.57 4.92
N LYS A 18 -12.60 -1.86 3.79
CA LYS A 18 -13.07 -2.91 2.89
C LYS A 18 -12.65 -4.28 3.38
N SER A 19 -13.45 -5.29 3.05
CA SER A 19 -13.13 -6.67 3.38
C SER A 19 -11.99 -7.20 2.51
N LYS A 20 -11.29 -8.24 2.98
CA LYS A 20 -10.35 -9.02 2.15
C LYS A 20 -10.99 -9.51 0.85
N GLU A 21 -12.26 -9.91 0.88
CA GLU A 21 -12.98 -10.31 -0.34
C GLU A 21 -13.09 -9.17 -1.34
N ASP A 22 -13.41 -7.96 -0.89
CA ASP A 22 -13.50 -6.80 -1.77
C ASP A 22 -12.14 -6.41 -2.35
N ILE A 23 -11.07 -6.53 -1.56
CA ILE A 23 -9.70 -6.36 -2.07
C ILE A 23 -9.38 -7.44 -3.11
N ALA A 24 -9.70 -8.71 -2.86
CA ALA A 24 -9.42 -9.81 -3.78
C ALA A 24 -10.18 -9.69 -5.12
N LYS A 25 -11.39 -9.12 -5.11
CA LYS A 25 -12.17 -8.88 -6.34
C LYS A 25 -11.49 -7.86 -7.26
N VAL A 26 -10.79 -6.88 -6.69
CA VAL A 26 -10.15 -5.80 -7.45
C VAL A 26 -8.69 -6.11 -7.75
N PHE A 27 -7.94 -6.53 -6.73
CA PHE A 27 -6.53 -6.82 -6.79
C PHE A 27 -6.34 -8.35 -6.82
N ALA A 28 -6.25 -8.90 -8.03
CA ALA A 28 -6.17 -10.32 -8.37
C ALA A 28 -5.59 -11.25 -7.27
N LYS A 29 -4.35 -11.73 -7.40
CA LYS A 29 -3.71 -12.59 -6.41
C LYS A 29 -2.60 -11.83 -5.68
N PRO A 30 -2.58 -11.83 -4.34
CA PRO A 30 -1.50 -11.21 -3.59
C PRO A 30 -0.16 -11.94 -3.81
N LEU A 31 0.94 -11.24 -3.56
CA LEU A 31 2.30 -11.80 -3.66
C LEU A 31 2.48 -12.96 -2.67
N LYS A 32 3.40 -13.88 -2.97
CA LYS A 32 3.70 -15.06 -2.13
C LYS A 32 4.13 -14.74 -0.69
N LYS A 33 4.66 -13.53 -0.44
CA LYS A 33 5.07 -13.09 0.90
C LYS A 33 3.90 -12.60 1.77
N SER A 34 2.70 -12.55 1.21
CA SER A 34 1.49 -12.13 1.93
C SER A 34 1.04 -13.21 2.90
N ASP A 35 0.41 -12.80 3.99
CA ASP A 35 -0.07 -13.68 5.05
C ASP A 35 -1.52 -13.36 5.47
N GLY A 36 -1.94 -13.82 6.64
CA GLY A 36 -3.28 -13.58 7.19
C GLY A 36 -3.54 -12.13 7.61
N TYR A 37 -2.51 -11.30 7.74
CA TYR A 37 -2.61 -9.93 8.25
C TYR A 37 -2.19 -8.88 7.23
N ALA A 38 -1.38 -9.24 6.23
CA ALA A 38 -0.90 -8.29 5.23
C ALA A 38 -0.90 -8.90 3.82
N TRP A 39 -1.54 -8.22 2.88
CA TRP A 39 -1.50 -8.58 1.45
C TRP A 39 -0.76 -7.55 0.63
N SER A 40 0.30 -8.01 -0.03
CA SER A 40 1.15 -7.19 -0.89
C SER A 40 0.79 -7.38 -2.37
N TYR A 41 0.71 -6.29 -3.11
CA TYR A 41 0.41 -6.25 -4.53
C TYR A 41 1.45 -5.41 -5.25
N ARG A 42 2.10 -5.99 -6.26
CA ARG A 42 3.14 -5.32 -7.04
C ARG A 42 2.60 -4.83 -8.37
N GLU A 43 2.79 -3.55 -8.64
CA GLU A 43 2.54 -2.94 -9.93
C GLU A 43 3.88 -2.55 -10.58
N PHE A 44 4.12 -3.13 -11.76
CA PHE A 44 5.24 -2.74 -12.59
C PHE A 44 4.87 -1.48 -13.37
N SER A 45 5.61 -0.39 -13.16
CA SER A 45 5.52 0.78 -14.02
C SER A 45 6.54 0.66 -15.15
N LEU A 46 6.28 1.28 -16.31
CA LEU A 46 7.24 1.38 -17.40
C LEU A 46 8.53 2.06 -16.90
N GLY A 47 9.60 1.28 -16.69
CA GLY A 47 10.91 1.74 -16.22
C GLY A 47 11.50 0.90 -15.09
N LEU A 48 12.47 1.47 -14.37
CA LEU A 48 13.18 0.82 -13.25
C LEU A 48 12.46 0.96 -11.90
N PHE A 49 11.29 1.60 -11.88
CA PHE A 49 10.50 1.82 -10.67
C PHE A 49 9.42 0.76 -10.52
N THR A 50 9.37 0.15 -9.34
CA THR A 50 8.33 -0.80 -8.94
C THR A 50 7.55 -0.21 -7.79
N TYR A 51 6.23 -0.32 -7.82
CA TYR A 51 5.37 0.09 -6.72
C TYR A 51 4.76 -1.15 -6.08
N GLU A 52 4.69 -1.15 -4.77
CA GLU A 52 4.04 -2.21 -4.02
C GLU A 52 3.05 -1.60 -3.05
N THR A 53 1.78 -1.97 -3.18
CA THR A 53 0.72 -1.60 -2.26
C THR A 53 0.53 -2.75 -1.28
N ILE A 54 0.53 -2.45 0.01
CA ILE A 54 0.32 -3.43 1.08
C ILE A 54 -0.95 -3.02 1.82
N PHE A 55 -1.91 -3.92 1.86
CA PHE A 55 -3.12 -3.77 2.68
C PHE A 55 -2.91 -4.55 3.97
N ILE A 56 -3.09 -3.89 5.10
CA ILE A 56 -3.03 -4.50 6.44
C ILE A 56 -4.46 -4.72 6.90
N PHE A 57 -4.70 -5.91 7.44
CA PHE A 57 -6.02 -6.36 7.85
C PHE A 57 -6.09 -6.63 9.35
N ASP A 58 -7.20 -6.23 9.95
CA ASP A 58 -7.66 -6.71 11.25
C ASP A 58 -9.08 -7.25 11.08
N GLU A 59 -9.37 -8.42 11.64
CA GLU A 59 -10.66 -9.12 11.47
C GLU A 59 -11.19 -9.16 10.01
N ASP A 60 -10.28 -9.41 9.05
CA ASP A 60 -10.55 -9.43 7.60
C ASP A 60 -10.96 -8.08 6.96
N ILE A 61 -10.78 -6.97 7.67
CA ILE A 61 -11.06 -5.61 7.23
C ILE A 61 -9.75 -4.83 7.08
N VAL A 62 -9.63 -4.01 6.03
CA VAL A 62 -8.47 -3.12 5.83
C VAL A 62 -8.44 -2.03 6.89
N VAL A 63 -7.36 -2.01 7.69
CA VAL A 63 -7.11 -0.99 8.73
C VAL A 63 -5.96 -0.05 8.39
N ASP A 64 -5.04 -0.46 7.52
CA ASP A 64 -3.91 0.38 7.08
C ASP A 64 -3.52 0.02 5.63
N ILE A 65 -2.98 1.00 4.92
CA ILE A 65 -2.51 0.88 3.54
C ILE A 65 -1.12 1.52 3.44
N VAL A 66 -0.16 0.73 2.97
CA VAL A 66 1.22 1.15 2.74
C VAL A 66 1.52 1.14 1.25
N ILE A 67 2.23 2.16 0.77
CA ILE A 67 2.84 2.14 -0.57
C ILE A 67 4.35 2.20 -0.42
N CYS A 68 5.01 1.15 -0.90
CA CYS A 68 6.46 1.08 -1.07
C CYS A 68 6.82 1.38 -2.52
N LYS A 69 7.82 2.22 -2.74
CA LYS A 69 8.44 2.44 -4.05
C LYS A 69 9.85 1.88 -4.04
N TYR A 70 10.13 1.03 -5.01
CA TYR A 70 11.45 0.48 -5.28
C TYR A 70 12.04 1.08 -6.54
N PHE A 71 13.35 1.26 -6.57
CA PHE A 71 14.15 1.59 -7.75
C PHE A 71 15.30 0.61 -7.84
N LEU A 72 15.47 -0.09 -8.98
CA LEU A 72 16.49 -1.14 -9.13
C LEU A 72 16.48 -2.16 -7.98
N TRP A 73 15.29 -2.58 -7.54
CA TRP A 73 15.06 -3.51 -6.42
C TRP A 73 15.41 -2.99 -5.03
N ILE A 74 15.91 -1.77 -4.90
CA ILE A 74 16.18 -1.13 -3.62
C ILE A 74 14.94 -0.32 -3.21
N GLU A 75 14.52 -0.48 -1.96
CA GLU A 75 13.41 0.28 -1.37
C GLU A 75 13.85 1.74 -1.18
N VAL A 76 13.15 2.67 -1.84
CA VAL A 76 13.53 4.09 -1.86
C VAL A 76 12.59 4.93 -1.01
N ARG A 77 11.30 4.54 -0.90
CA ARG A 77 10.29 5.37 -0.24
C ARG A 77 9.14 4.55 0.29
N ASN A 78 8.74 4.85 1.53
CA ASN A 78 7.52 4.34 2.15
C ASN A 78 6.55 5.48 2.45
N THR A 79 5.27 5.24 2.17
CA THR A 79 4.17 6.11 2.61
C THR A 79 3.15 5.23 3.36
N PHE A 80 2.83 5.60 4.60
CA PHE A 80 2.01 4.82 5.55
C PHE A 80 0.71 5.54 5.91
N TYR A 81 -0.33 4.81 6.34
CA TYR A 81 -1.56 5.37 6.88
C TYR A 81 -2.08 4.57 8.09
N PHE A 82 -1.74 4.99 9.31
CA PHE A 82 -2.31 4.39 10.52
C PHE A 82 -3.70 4.98 10.85
N GLU A 83 -4.70 4.13 10.98
CA GLU A 83 -5.99 4.49 11.56
C GLU A 83 -5.82 4.96 13.02
N GLY A 84 -6.49 6.05 13.40
CA GLY A 84 -6.48 6.57 14.79
C GLY A 84 -5.34 7.53 15.14
N GLN A 85 -4.37 7.75 14.25
CA GLN A 85 -3.43 8.87 14.33
C GLN A 85 -3.72 9.89 13.23
N LYS A 86 -3.36 11.17 13.45
CA LYS A 86 -3.31 12.13 12.34
C LYS A 86 -2.48 11.46 11.23
N PRO A 87 -2.94 11.38 9.98
CA PRO A 87 -2.13 10.87 8.88
C PRO A 87 -0.93 11.79 8.72
N GLU A 88 0.16 11.49 9.42
CA GLU A 88 1.44 12.08 9.18
C GLU A 88 1.99 11.38 7.96
N TYR A 89 1.78 12.01 6.81
CA TYR A 89 2.49 11.70 5.59
C TYR A 89 3.99 11.92 5.82
N ARG A 90 4.66 11.00 6.51
CA ARG A 90 6.10 11.01 6.69
C ARG A 90 6.70 10.44 5.43
N ARG A 91 7.25 11.32 4.60
CA ARG A 91 8.25 10.91 3.61
C ARG A 91 9.47 10.46 4.42
N ILE A 92 9.71 9.16 4.45
CA ILE A 92 10.97 8.60 4.93
C ILE A 92 11.80 8.36 3.67
N ASP A 93 12.73 9.26 3.40
CA ASP A 93 13.76 9.04 2.40
C ASP A 93 14.80 8.11 3.05
N LEU A 94 14.94 6.89 2.53
CA LEU A 94 15.91 5.91 3.03
C LEU A 94 17.32 6.16 2.44
N TRP A 95 17.78 7.41 2.35
CA TRP A 95 19.12 7.79 1.88
C TRP A 95 19.58 9.12 2.48
#